data_AF-A0A139CMM1-F1
#
_entry.id   AF-A0A139CMM1-F1
#
_cell.length_a   1.000
_cell.length_b   1.000
_cell.length_c   1.000
_cell.angle_alpha   90.00
_cell.angle_beta   90.00
_cell.angle_gamma   90.00
#
_symmetry.space_group_name_H-M   'P 1'
#
loop_
_entity.id
_entity.type
_entity.pdbx_description
1 polymer ?
#
loop_
_entity_poly.entity_id
_entity_poly.type
_entity_poly.pdbx_seq_one_letter_code
_entity_poly.pdbx_strand_id
1 'polypeptide(L)'
;MNYLQRKEYFGLSLSLVIIIALLTFINSNYFALTKVTVKGNGLLTNEEIINFTGLNNGQNIFQIDFDKVSNRLMRQPQIKGVVLERRFPSTVRIIVDERTPLVVIQQGGDCLLVSKEGWIVDKRKELTDVSLPLLKGLDVKILGNKIKMTSYIKDSLRYLTGIDEVVNRGITQIQIDNQRN
;
A
#
# COMPACT_ATOMS: atom_id res chain seq x y z
N MET A 1 59.13 -24.19 4.90
CA MET A 1 57.75 -23.67 5.07
C MET A 1 57.33 -23.97 6.50
N ASN A 2 57.17 -22.96 7.35
CA ASN A 2 56.98 -23.18 8.80
C ASN A 2 55.64 -23.87 9.09
N TYR A 3 55.63 -24.86 9.98
CA TYR A 3 54.42 -25.62 10.37
C TYR A 3 53.27 -24.70 10.85
N LEU A 4 53.63 -23.57 11.46
CA LEU A 4 52.70 -22.52 11.88
C LEU A 4 52.00 -21.85 10.68
N GLN A 5 52.74 -21.53 9.60
CA GLN A 5 52.17 -20.92 8.40
C GLN A 5 51.15 -21.87 7.70
N ARG A 6 51.40 -23.18 7.69
CA ARG A 6 50.50 -24.17 7.05
C ARG A 6 49.14 -24.29 7.75
N LYS A 7 49.07 -24.09 9.08
CA LYS A 7 47.80 -24.10 9.82
C LYS A 7 46.95 -22.85 9.53
N GLU A 8 47.58 -21.70 9.37
CA GLU A 8 46.90 -20.43 9.04
C GLU A 8 46.26 -20.47 7.64
N TYR A 9 46.98 -20.94 6.63
CA TYR A 9 46.42 -21.10 5.28
C TYR A 9 45.27 -22.11 5.21
N PHE A 10 45.31 -23.17 6.02
CA PHE A 10 44.24 -24.16 6.09
C PHE A 10 42.93 -23.55 6.66
N GLY A 11 43.05 -22.74 7.72
CA GLY A 11 41.91 -22.01 8.27
C GLY A 11 41.30 -21.03 7.26
N LEU A 12 42.15 -20.28 6.54
CA LEU A 12 41.71 -19.36 5.50
C LEU A 12 41.01 -20.10 4.35
N SER A 13 41.58 -21.20 3.85
CA SER A 13 40.94 -21.98 2.77
C SER A 13 39.60 -22.58 3.21
N LEU A 14 39.52 -23.07 4.45
CA LEU A 14 38.29 -23.63 4.98
C LEU A 14 37.20 -22.55 5.10
N SER A 15 37.56 -21.36 5.60
CA SER A 15 36.64 -20.23 5.69
C SER A 15 36.13 -19.78 4.31
N LEU A 16 37.00 -19.75 3.30
CA LEU A 16 36.63 -19.41 1.92
C LEU A 16 35.64 -20.42 1.33
N VAL A 17 35.89 -21.73 1.53
CA VAL A 17 34.98 -22.79 1.07
C VAL A 17 33.60 -22.66 1.73
N ILE A 18 33.56 -22.36 3.04
CA ILE A 18 32.30 -22.15 3.77
C ILE A 18 31.55 -20.93 3.21
N ILE A 19 32.24 -19.82 2.95
CA ILE A 19 31.62 -18.62 2.38
C ILE A 19 31.03 -18.93 1.00
N ILE A 20 31.79 -19.60 0.13
CA ILE A 20 31.30 -19.98 -1.21
C ILE A 20 30.08 -20.91 -1.09
N ALA A 21 30.13 -21.91 -0.21
CA ALA A 21 29.02 -22.83 0.02
C ALA A 21 27.76 -22.11 0.54
N LEU A 22 27.91 -21.13 1.43
CA LEU A 22 26.79 -20.32 1.91
C LEU A 22 26.22 -19.43 0.81
N LEU A 23 27.08 -18.78 0.01
CA LEU A 23 26.63 -17.94 -1.10
C LEU A 23 25.88 -18.75 -2.17
N THR A 24 26.35 -19.95 -2.52
CA THR A 24 25.64 -20.82 -3.47
C THR A 24 24.34 -21.36 -2.89
N PHE A 25 24.32 -21.70 -1.60
CA PHE A 25 23.11 -22.16 -0.91
C PHE A 25 22.02 -21.07 -0.85
N ILE A 26 22.38 -19.84 -0.50
CA ILE A 26 21.47 -18.67 -0.46
C ILE A 26 20.90 -18.36 -1.85
N ASN A 27 21.68 -18.57 -2.91
CA ASN A 27 21.24 -18.37 -4.29
C ASN A 27 20.53 -19.58 -4.91
N SER A 28 20.35 -20.67 -4.16
CA SER A 28 19.70 -21.88 -4.68
C SER A 28 18.18 -21.73 -4.81
N ASN A 29 17.55 -22.66 -5.55
CA ASN A 29 16.10 -22.76 -5.66
C ASN A 29 15.39 -23.07 -4.33
N TYR A 30 16.12 -23.41 -3.27
CA TYR A 30 15.53 -23.57 -1.93
C TYR A 30 14.85 -22.28 -1.44
N PHE A 31 15.37 -21.13 -1.87
CA PHE A 31 14.85 -19.79 -1.56
C PHE A 31 14.04 -19.18 -2.71
N ALA A 32 13.61 -20.01 -3.67
CA ALA A 32 12.70 -19.57 -4.71
C ALA A 32 11.34 -19.21 -4.10
N LEU A 33 10.81 -18.03 -4.44
CA LEU A 33 9.50 -17.56 -4.01
C LEU A 33 8.44 -18.50 -4.55
N THR A 34 7.68 -19.16 -3.68
CA THR A 34 6.56 -20.03 -4.06
C THR A 34 5.21 -19.53 -3.57
N LYS A 35 5.22 -18.59 -2.62
CA LYS A 35 3.99 -18.10 -2.00
C LYS A 35 4.08 -16.61 -1.68
N VAL A 36 3.05 -15.87 -2.05
CA VAL A 36 2.83 -14.51 -1.59
C VAL A 36 1.55 -14.50 -0.76
N THR A 37 1.61 -13.87 0.41
CA THR A 37 0.45 -13.73 1.30
C THR A 37 0.17 -12.26 1.53
N VAL A 38 -1.10 -11.88 1.49
CA VAL A 38 -1.55 -10.50 1.69
C VAL A 38 -2.44 -10.43 2.93
N LYS A 39 -2.28 -9.37 3.71
CA LYS A 39 -3.11 -9.06 4.90
C LYS A 39 -3.39 -7.57 4.98
N GLY A 40 -4.47 -7.21 5.67
CA GLY A 40 -4.86 -5.82 5.92
C GLY A 40 -5.62 -5.17 4.76
N ASN A 41 -5.96 -5.95 3.74
CA ASN A 41 -6.77 -5.52 2.61
C ASN A 41 -8.26 -5.81 2.82
N GLY A 42 -9.10 -4.94 2.30
CA GLY A 42 -10.55 -5.08 2.30
C GLY A 42 -11.23 -4.46 1.07
N LEU A 43 -10.67 -3.36 0.56
CA LEU A 43 -11.02 -2.74 -0.70
C LEU A 43 -10.34 -3.43 -1.88
N LEU A 44 -9.05 -3.73 -1.77
CA LEU A 44 -8.30 -4.44 -2.81
C LEU A 44 -8.32 -5.95 -2.54
N THR A 45 -8.42 -6.73 -3.60
CA THR A 45 -8.25 -8.17 -3.53
C THR A 45 -6.77 -8.56 -3.36
N ASN A 46 -6.54 -9.78 -2.88
CA ASN A 46 -5.19 -10.32 -2.78
C ASN A 46 -4.49 -10.35 -4.15
N GLU A 47 -5.23 -10.70 -5.21
CA GLU A 47 -4.70 -10.80 -6.57
C GLU A 47 -4.29 -9.44 -7.12
N GLU A 48 -5.09 -8.39 -6.93
CA GLU A 48 -4.74 -7.03 -7.33
C GLU A 48 -3.45 -6.56 -6.65
N ILE A 49 -3.33 -6.76 -5.33
CA ILE A 49 -2.13 -6.39 -4.57
C ILE A 49 -0.90 -7.16 -5.07
N ILE A 50 -1.03 -8.47 -5.28
CA ILE A 50 0.05 -9.30 -5.82
C ILE A 50 0.47 -8.80 -7.21
N ASN A 51 -0.49 -8.51 -8.08
CA ASN A 51 -0.22 -8.02 -9.43
C ASN A 51 0.53 -6.67 -9.41
N PHE A 52 0.18 -5.76 -8.51
CA PHE A 52 0.89 -4.49 -8.36
C PHE A 52 2.35 -4.65 -7.92
N THR A 53 2.69 -5.73 -7.21
CA THR A 53 4.08 -5.95 -6.77
C THR A 53 5.03 -6.22 -7.93
N GLY A 54 4.56 -6.87 -9.00
CA GLY A 54 5.39 -7.41 -10.07
C GLY A 54 6.37 -8.49 -9.59
N LEU A 55 6.06 -9.17 -8.49
CA LEU A 55 6.77 -10.37 -8.04
C LEU A 55 6.39 -11.54 -8.92
N ASN A 56 7.38 -12.37 -9.25
CA ASN A 56 7.16 -13.58 -10.04
C ASN A 56 7.49 -14.82 -9.22
N ASN A 57 6.71 -15.87 -9.44
CA ASN A 57 6.99 -17.19 -8.89
C ASN A 57 8.40 -17.65 -9.33
N GLY A 58 9.13 -18.31 -8.45
CA GLY A 58 10.50 -18.78 -8.71
C GLY A 58 11.62 -17.78 -8.44
N GLN A 59 11.33 -16.48 -8.24
CA GLN A 59 12.36 -15.48 -7.92
C GLN A 59 13.01 -15.76 -6.56
N ASN A 60 14.32 -15.63 -6.45
CA ASN A 60 15.00 -15.82 -5.18
C ASN A 60 14.61 -14.70 -4.18
N ILE A 61 14.09 -15.06 -3.00
CA ILE A 61 13.55 -14.08 -2.04
C ILE A 61 14.60 -13.10 -1.50
N PHE A 62 15.88 -13.45 -1.50
CA PHE A 62 16.97 -12.55 -1.11
C PHE A 62 17.25 -11.49 -2.17
N GLN A 63 16.98 -11.80 -3.44
CA GLN A 63 17.20 -10.90 -4.57
C GLN A 63 16.02 -9.95 -4.81
N ILE A 64 14.89 -10.15 -4.11
CA ILE A 64 13.74 -9.26 -4.22
C ILE A 64 14.06 -7.92 -3.57
N ASP A 65 13.90 -6.85 -4.34
CA ASP A 65 14.03 -5.48 -3.88
C ASP A 65 12.70 -4.99 -3.26
N PHE A 66 12.62 -5.04 -1.93
CA PHE A 66 11.42 -4.66 -1.18
C PHE A 66 11.11 -3.16 -1.30
N ASP A 67 12.10 -2.30 -1.49
CA ASP A 67 11.86 -0.87 -1.67
C ASP A 67 11.16 -0.61 -3.01
N LYS A 68 11.58 -1.29 -4.08
CA LYS A 68 10.88 -1.21 -5.37
C LYS A 68 9.46 -1.75 -5.29
N VAL A 69 9.25 -2.88 -4.61
CA VAL A 69 7.90 -3.46 -4.43
C VAL A 69 7.01 -2.52 -3.62
N SER A 70 7.52 -2.00 -2.51
CA SER A 70 6.82 -1.03 -1.66
C SER A 70 6.45 0.22 -2.45
N ASN A 71 7.38 0.77 -3.23
CA ASN A 71 7.13 1.94 -4.08
C ASN A 71 6.05 1.71 -5.14
N ARG A 72 5.96 0.51 -5.73
CA ARG A 72 4.89 0.16 -6.68
C ARG A 72 3.53 0.11 -6.00
N LEU A 73 3.46 -0.50 -4.82
CA LEU A 73 2.22 -0.57 -4.03
C LEU A 73 1.78 0.81 -3.53
N MET A 74 2.71 1.62 -3.02
CA MET A 74 2.43 2.97 -2.50
C MET A 74 1.93 3.97 -3.56
N ARG A 75 2.08 3.65 -4.86
CA ARG A 75 1.48 4.44 -5.95
C ARG A 75 -0.03 4.25 -6.06
N GLN A 76 -0.57 3.16 -5.51
CA GLN A 76 -1.99 2.90 -5.53
C GLN A 76 -2.72 3.85 -4.55
N PRO A 77 -3.74 4.59 -5.01
CA PRO A 77 -4.45 5.55 -4.16
C PRO A 77 -5.22 4.88 -3.02
N GLN A 78 -5.50 3.59 -3.10
CA GLN A 78 -6.09 2.80 -2.03
C GLN A 78 -5.08 2.45 -0.92
N ILE A 79 -3.77 2.45 -1.18
CA ILE A 79 -2.76 1.94 -0.24
C ILE A 79 -2.09 3.08 0.53
N LYS A 80 -2.40 3.19 1.82
CA LYS A 80 -1.83 4.20 2.74
C LYS A 80 -0.41 3.87 3.17
N GLY A 81 -0.15 2.60 3.43
CA GLY A 81 1.11 2.10 3.95
C GLY A 81 1.30 0.63 3.60
N VAL A 82 2.55 0.18 3.57
CA VAL A 82 2.90 -1.21 3.27
C VAL A 82 4.05 -1.65 4.17
N VAL A 83 3.95 -2.85 4.70
CA VAL A 83 5.04 -3.59 5.34
C VAL A 83 5.28 -4.88 4.57
N LEU A 84 6.52 -5.11 4.17
CA LEU A 84 6.95 -6.31 3.45
C LEU A 84 7.87 -7.13 4.34
N GLU A 85 7.58 -8.42 4.44
CA GLU A 85 8.38 -9.36 5.24
C GLU A 85 8.79 -10.57 4.41
N ARG A 86 10.06 -10.98 4.56
CA ARG A 86 10.51 -12.28 4.09
C ARG A 86 10.14 -13.33 5.13
N ARG A 87 9.37 -14.33 4.72
CA ARG A 87 9.02 -15.51 5.51
C ARG A 87 9.77 -16.69 4.89
N PHE A 88 10.95 -16.95 5.42
CA PHE A 88 11.84 -18.00 4.94
C PHE A 88 11.17 -19.38 4.99
N PRO A 89 11.54 -20.30 4.08
CA PRO A 89 12.53 -20.09 3.01
C PRO A 89 11.96 -19.46 1.72
N SER A 90 10.64 -19.48 1.49
CA SER A 90 10.09 -19.26 0.14
C SER A 90 8.85 -18.35 0.06
N THR A 91 8.53 -17.61 1.13
CA THR A 91 7.31 -16.80 1.21
C THR A 91 7.61 -15.32 1.37
N VAL A 92 6.85 -14.47 0.66
CA VAL A 92 6.77 -13.03 0.94
C VAL A 92 5.43 -12.73 1.56
N ARG A 93 5.43 -12.02 2.68
CA ARG A 93 4.21 -11.50 3.31
C ARG A 93 4.12 -10.00 3.08
N ILE A 94 2.97 -9.58 2.59
CA ILE A 94 2.60 -8.20 2.32
C ILE A 94 1.51 -7.83 3.33
N ILE A 95 1.75 -6.81 4.13
CA ILE A 95 0.76 -6.25 5.05
C ILE A 95 0.47 -4.85 4.54
N VAL A 96 -0.75 -4.60 4.08
CA VAL A 96 -1.18 -3.28 3.60
C VAL A 96 -2.02 -2.59 4.66
N ASP A 97 -1.89 -1.27 4.73
CA ASP A 97 -2.82 -0.37 5.39
C ASP A 97 -3.58 0.36 4.29
N GLU A 98 -4.88 0.07 4.15
CA GLU A 98 -5.72 0.70 3.13
C GLU A 98 -6.27 2.05 3.59
N ARG A 99 -6.38 2.99 2.66
CA ARG A 99 -7.01 4.29 2.90
C ARG A 99 -8.51 4.11 2.99
N THR A 100 -9.06 4.47 4.15
CA THR A 100 -10.51 4.52 4.35
C THR A 100 -11.10 5.78 3.70
N PRO A 101 -12.09 5.65 2.81
CA PRO A 101 -12.84 6.80 2.30
C PRO A 101 -13.68 7.40 3.43
N LEU A 102 -13.71 8.73 3.52
CA LEU A 102 -14.48 9.47 4.53
C LEU A 102 -15.74 10.09 3.95
N VAL A 103 -15.69 10.51 2.69
CA VAL A 103 -16.75 11.30 2.07
C VAL A 103 -16.85 10.99 0.58
N VAL A 104 -18.02 11.21 0.01
CA VAL A 104 -18.21 11.18 -1.44
C VAL A 104 -18.39 12.61 -1.94
N ILE A 105 -17.66 12.98 -2.98
CA ILE A 105 -17.83 14.27 -3.67
C ILE A 105 -18.43 13.99 -5.05
N GLN A 106 -19.60 14.57 -5.33
CA GLN A 106 -20.22 14.49 -6.64
C GLN A 106 -19.77 15.66 -7.52
N GLN A 107 -19.09 15.35 -8.63
CA GLN A 107 -18.58 16.35 -9.56
C GLN A 107 -18.61 15.79 -10.99
N GLY A 108 -19.18 16.55 -11.93
CA GLY A 108 -19.19 16.18 -13.35
C GLY A 108 -19.93 14.87 -13.66
N GLY A 109 -20.88 14.45 -12.82
CA GLY A 109 -21.60 13.19 -12.95
C GLY A 109 -20.91 11.98 -12.29
N ASP A 110 -19.67 12.13 -11.85
CA ASP A 110 -18.94 11.11 -11.10
C ASP A 110 -19.05 11.33 -9.59
N CYS A 111 -18.97 10.23 -8.85
CA CYS A 111 -18.88 10.16 -7.40
C CYS A 111 -17.46 9.76 -7.02
N LEU A 112 -16.73 10.70 -6.41
CA LEU A 112 -15.35 10.53 -5.97
C LEU A 112 -15.34 10.13 -4.49
N LEU A 113 -14.84 8.94 -4.16
CA LEU A 113 -14.64 8.52 -2.78
C LEU A 113 -13.32 9.09 -2.28
N VAL A 114 -13.38 9.99 -1.29
CA VAL A 114 -12.22 10.77 -0.85
C VAL A 114 -11.87 10.46 0.59
N SER A 115 -10.58 10.18 0.85
CA SER A 115 -10.05 9.99 2.21
C SER A 115 -9.86 11.33 2.94
N LYS A 116 -9.68 11.28 4.27
CA LYS A 116 -9.40 12.48 5.08
C LYS A 116 -8.17 13.28 4.62
N GLU A 117 -7.20 12.61 4.00
CA GLU A 117 -5.98 13.25 3.46
C GLU A 117 -6.17 13.76 2.02
N GLY A 118 -7.37 13.63 1.46
CA GLY A 118 -7.72 14.10 0.12
C GLY A 118 -7.37 13.15 -1.01
N TRP A 119 -7.05 11.89 -0.73
CA TRP A 119 -6.87 10.90 -1.79
C TRP A 119 -8.21 10.47 -2.35
N ILE A 120 -8.30 10.42 -3.68
CA ILE A 120 -9.42 9.80 -4.37
C ILE A 120 -9.15 8.30 -4.37
N VAL A 121 -9.77 7.59 -3.43
CA VAL A 121 -9.61 6.15 -3.22
C VAL A 121 -10.31 5.37 -4.33
N ASP A 122 -11.45 5.86 -4.78
CA ASP A 122 -12.25 5.23 -5.83
C ASP A 122 -13.09 6.28 -6.60
N LYS A 123 -13.52 5.92 -7.81
CA LYS A 123 -14.39 6.74 -8.67
C LYS A 123 -15.52 5.88 -9.22
N ARG A 124 -16.77 6.31 -9.01
CA ARG A 124 -17.96 5.58 -9.44
C ARG A 124 -18.95 6.49 -10.13
N LYS A 125 -19.72 5.97 -11.08
CA LYS A 125 -20.84 6.72 -11.67
C LYS A 125 -22.06 6.77 -10.76
N GLU A 126 -22.28 5.69 -10.01
CA GLU A 126 -23.42 5.55 -9.11
C GLU A 126 -22.92 5.11 -7.73
N LEU A 127 -23.62 5.58 -6.70
CA LEU A 127 -23.37 5.21 -5.31
C LEU A 127 -24.34 4.10 -4.93
N THR A 128 -23.88 2.87 -5.09
CA THR A 128 -24.55 1.69 -4.55
C THR A 128 -23.78 1.22 -3.32
N ASP A 129 -24.48 0.97 -2.22
CA ASP A 129 -23.94 0.38 -0.98
C ASP A 129 -22.84 1.18 -0.26
N VAL A 130 -22.85 2.51 -0.35
CA VAL A 130 -21.89 3.37 0.35
C VAL A 130 -22.61 4.28 1.35
N SER A 131 -22.47 3.96 2.64
CA SER A 131 -22.94 4.79 3.76
C SER A 131 -21.92 5.87 4.13
N LEU A 132 -21.53 6.69 3.16
CA LEU A 132 -20.65 7.84 3.38
C LEU A 132 -21.41 9.14 3.10
N PRO A 133 -21.11 10.24 3.82
CA PRO A 133 -21.72 11.54 3.53
C PRO A 133 -21.45 11.96 2.09
N LEU A 134 -22.51 12.39 1.40
CA LEU A 134 -22.42 12.91 0.04
C LEU A 134 -22.35 14.43 0.06
N LEU A 135 -21.27 14.97 -0.49
CA LEU A 135 -21.06 16.39 -0.72
C LEU A 135 -21.40 16.75 -2.17
N LYS A 136 -22.39 17.63 -2.33
CA LYS A 136 -22.82 18.20 -3.63
C LYS A 136 -22.48 19.69 -3.70
N GLY A 137 -22.32 20.20 -4.92
CA GLY A 137 -22.08 21.63 -5.17
C GLY A 137 -20.63 22.09 -4.97
N LEU A 138 -19.71 21.17 -4.70
CA LEU A 138 -18.28 21.42 -4.57
C LEU A 138 -17.57 21.14 -5.90
N ASP A 139 -16.97 22.17 -6.49
CA ASP A 139 -16.03 22.00 -7.60
C ASP A 139 -14.60 21.86 -7.05
N VAL A 140 -14.12 20.62 -6.96
CA VAL A 140 -12.78 20.33 -6.43
C VAL A 140 -11.78 20.17 -7.57
N LYS A 141 -10.62 20.82 -7.43
CA LYS A 141 -9.52 20.64 -8.41
C LYS A 141 -8.80 19.32 -8.14
N ILE A 142 -8.79 18.43 -9.12
CA ILE A 142 -8.09 17.14 -9.05
C ILE A 142 -6.64 17.31 -9.50
N LEU A 143 -5.71 16.73 -8.73
CA LEU A 143 -4.26 16.71 -8.94
C LEU A 143 -3.79 15.25 -8.90
N GLY A 144 -3.82 14.57 -10.06
CA GLY A 144 -3.59 13.12 -10.14
C GLY A 144 -4.68 12.36 -9.38
N ASN A 145 -4.28 11.64 -8.32
CA ASN A 145 -5.19 10.87 -7.46
C ASN A 145 -5.57 11.61 -6.16
N LYS A 146 -5.32 12.92 -6.08
CA LYS A 146 -5.70 13.74 -4.93
C LYS A 146 -6.58 14.91 -5.34
N ILE A 147 -7.38 15.39 -4.41
CA ILE A 147 -8.02 16.71 -4.52
C ILE A 147 -7.11 17.79 -3.93
N LYS A 148 -7.15 18.99 -4.49
CA LYS A 148 -6.47 20.16 -3.92
C LYS A 148 -7.12 20.51 -2.58
N MET A 149 -6.34 20.41 -1.51
CA MET A 149 -6.83 20.66 -0.15
C MET A 149 -6.84 22.17 0.15
N THR A 150 -7.94 22.85 -0.20
CA THR A 150 -8.18 24.25 0.20
C THR A 150 -8.54 24.32 1.69
N SER A 151 -8.46 25.52 2.29
CA SER A 151 -8.82 25.71 3.71
C SER A 151 -10.24 25.23 4.00
N TYR A 152 -11.20 25.57 3.14
CA TYR A 152 -12.60 25.12 3.27
C TYR A 152 -12.73 23.60 3.26
N ILE A 153 -12.09 22.89 2.33
CA ILE A 153 -12.15 21.43 2.27
C ILE A 153 -11.49 20.82 3.51
N LYS A 154 -10.34 21.37 3.93
CA LYS A 154 -9.63 20.90 5.11
C LYS A 154 -10.48 21.02 6.37
N ASP A 155 -11.18 22.14 6.54
CA ASP A 155 -12.06 22.36 7.67
C ASP A 155 -13.29 21.45 7.60
N SER A 156 -13.94 21.32 6.44
CA SER A 156 -15.08 20.39 6.26
C SER A 156 -14.70 18.94 6.59
N LEU A 157 -13.55 18.45 6.10
CA LEU A 157 -13.08 17.10 6.41
C LEU A 157 -12.71 16.96 7.90
N ARG A 158 -12.15 18.00 8.52
CA ARG A 158 -11.82 17.99 9.96
C ARG A 158 -13.09 17.88 10.81
N TYR A 159 -14.16 18.60 10.45
CA TYR A 159 -15.44 18.49 11.14
C TYR A 159 -16.02 17.08 11.03
N LEU A 160 -16.00 16.49 9.83
CA LEU A 160 -16.44 15.10 9.64
C LEU A 160 -15.63 14.08 10.45
N THR A 161 -14.32 14.30 10.64
CA THR A 161 -13.51 13.43 11.51
C THR A 161 -13.70 13.65 13.01
N GLY A 162 -14.22 14.83 13.41
CA GLY A 162 -14.40 15.21 14.81
C GLY A 162 -15.78 14.88 15.38
N ILE A 163 -16.71 14.46 14.52
CA ILE A 163 -18.04 13.99 14.89
C ILE A 163 -17.94 12.49 15.23
N ASP A 164 -18.50 12.08 16.37
CA ASP A 164 -18.51 10.69 16.82
C ASP A 164 -19.00 9.74 15.72
N GLU A 165 -18.36 8.57 15.57
CA GLU A 165 -18.58 7.62 14.47
C GLU A 165 -20.07 7.18 14.35
N VAL A 166 -20.79 7.22 15.48
CA VAL A 166 -22.23 6.93 15.58
C VAL A 166 -23.10 7.99 14.88
N VAL A 167 -22.72 9.26 14.95
CA VAL A 167 -23.46 10.36 14.29
C VAL A 167 -23.15 10.40 12.79
N ASN A 168 -21.92 10.07 12.39
CA ASN A 168 -21.54 10.01 10.97
C ASN A 168 -22.34 8.96 10.18
N ARG A 169 -22.76 7.86 10.81
CA ARG A 169 -23.64 6.85 10.17
C ARG A 169 -25.06 7.34 9.93
N GLY A 170 -25.49 8.42 10.60
CA GLY A 170 -26.82 9.03 10.44
C GLY A 170 -26.86 10.18 9.43
N ILE A 171 -25.72 10.71 8.99
CA ILE A 171 -25.65 11.83 8.05
C ILE A 171 -25.50 11.29 6.62
N THR A 172 -26.62 11.14 5.93
CA THR A 172 -26.66 10.58 4.57
C THR A 172 -26.32 11.61 3.49
N GLN A 173 -26.56 12.90 3.73
CA GLN A 173 -26.36 13.93 2.71
C GLN A 173 -26.02 15.30 3.32
N ILE A 174 -25.04 16.01 2.75
CA ILE A 174 -24.69 17.38 3.09
C ILE A 174 -24.73 18.22 1.81
N GLN A 175 -25.66 19.17 1.76
CA GLN A 175 -25.76 20.14 0.67
C GLN A 175 -25.07 21.45 1.10
N ILE A 176 -24.03 21.84 0.37
CA ILE A 176 -23.40 23.15 0.58
C ILE A 176 -24.08 24.14 -0.36
N ASP A 177 -24.85 25.06 0.21
CA ASP A 177 -25.47 26.12 -0.56
C ASP A 177 -24.45 27.25 -0.73
N ASN A 178 -23.92 27.38 -1.94
CA ASN A 178 -22.99 28.45 -2.27
C ASN A 178 -23.80 29.71 -2.56
N GLN A 179 -24.20 30.43 -1.51
CA GLN A 179 -24.74 31.78 -1.60
C GLN A 179 -23.60 32.73 -2.02
N ARG A 180 -23.20 32.67 -3.29
CA ARG A 180 -22.55 33.80 -3.95
C ARG A 180 -23.62 34.85 -4.19
N ASN A 181 -23.73 35.80 -3.26
CA ASN A 181 -24.13 37.16 -3.57
C ASN A 181 -22.86 38.01 -3.66
#